data_AF-C2KWG5-F1
#
_entry.id   AF-C2KWG5-F1
#
_cell.length_a   1.000
_cell.length_b   1.000
_cell.length_c   1.000
_cell.angle_alpha   90.00
_cell.angle_beta   90.00
_cell.angle_gamma   90.00
#
_symmetry.space_group_name_H-M   'P 1'
#
loop_
_entity.id
_entity.type
_entity.pdbx_description
1 polymer ?
#
loop_
_entity_poly.entity_id
_entity_poly.type
_entity_poly.pdbx_seq_one_letter_code
_entity_poly.pdbx_strand_id
1 'polypeptide(L)'
;MRAVKENKEYTIEESQKGFYLGQGFDIYDDAGDLVEAGAGKVVSYEEYAALQEKLEALEAELQKAQSQGKGKNKGVETVEDGGN
;
A
#
# COMPACT_ATOMS: atom_id res chain seq x y z
N MET A 1 12.41 13.88 -3.69
CA MET A 1 11.59 13.72 -2.47
C MET A 1 11.27 15.10 -1.87
N ARG A 2 10.16 15.23 -1.13
CA ARG A 2 9.70 16.49 -0.55
C ARG A 2 9.26 16.30 0.91
N ALA A 3 9.58 17.28 1.76
CA ALA A 3 9.08 17.37 3.12
C ALA A 3 8.04 18.50 3.20
N VAL A 4 6.83 18.18 3.64
CA VAL A 4 5.69 19.10 3.69
C VAL A 4 5.17 19.22 5.12
N LYS A 5 4.99 20.46 5.59
CA LYS A 5 4.33 20.75 6.86
C LYS A 5 3.58 22.07 6.74
N GLU A 6 2.27 22.01 6.92
CA GLU A 6 1.38 23.17 6.78
C GLU A 6 1.55 23.85 5.41
N ASN A 7 2.04 25.09 5.36
CA ASN A 7 2.31 25.84 4.14
C ASN A 7 3.80 25.82 3.72
N LYS A 8 4.62 24.96 4.33
CA LYS A 8 6.04 24.81 4.04
C LYS A 8 6.28 23.52 3.27
N GLU A 9 6.98 23.63 2.15
CA GLU A 9 7.47 22.50 1.36
C GLU A 9 8.96 22.69 1.10
N TYR A 10 9.74 21.62 1.31
CA TYR A 10 11.17 21.58 1.02
C TYR A 10 11.48 20.36 0.18
N THR A 11 12.26 20.53 -0.89
CA THR A 11 12.92 19.40 -1.55
C THR A 11 14.03 18.89 -0.65
N ILE A 12 14.03 17.60 -0.36
CA ILE A 12 14.98 16.97 0.56
C ILE A 12 15.62 15.74 -0.05
N GLU A 13 16.81 15.41 0.45
CA GLU A 13 17.50 14.15 0.18
C GLU A 13 17.15 13.10 1.24
N GLU A 14 17.37 11.81 0.94
CA GLU A 14 17.06 10.69 1.85
C GLU A 14 17.78 10.81 3.21
N SER A 15 19.01 11.33 3.21
CA SER A 15 19.80 11.56 4.43
C SER A 15 19.18 12.60 5.37
N GLN A 16 18.35 13.50 4.84
CA GLN A 16 17.68 14.56 5.61
C GLN A 16 16.31 14.12 6.14
N LYS A 17 15.80 12.96 5.71
CA LYS A 17 14.47 12.45 6.05
C LYS A 17 14.22 12.46 7.56
N GLY A 18 15.13 11.88 8.34
CA GLY A 18 14.99 11.78 9.80
C GLY A 18 14.93 13.14 10.50
N PHE A 19 15.65 14.15 10.00
CA PHE A 19 15.65 15.50 10.57
C PHE A 19 14.30 16.20 10.39
N TYR A 20 13.68 16.07 9.20
CA TYR A 20 12.37 16.68 8.92
C TYR A 20 11.23 15.88 9.56
N LEU A 21 11.32 14.55 9.58
CA LEU A 21 10.37 13.70 10.29
C LEU A 21 10.31 14.03 11.78
N GLY A 22 11.45 14.18 12.45
CA GLY A 22 11.52 14.55 13.86
C GLY A 22 10.92 15.94 14.15
N GLN A 23 10.84 16.81 13.15
CA GLN A 23 10.17 18.11 13.25
C GLN A 23 8.67 18.06 12.91
N GLY A 24 8.15 16.88 12.56
CA GLY A 24 6.74 16.67 12.21
C GLY A 24 6.41 17.04 10.76
N PHE A 25 7.38 16.96 9.84
CA PHE A 25 7.09 17.06 8.41
C PHE A 25 6.65 15.71 7.86
N ASP A 26 5.64 15.74 7.00
CA ASP A 26 5.25 14.60 6.18
C ASP A 26 6.20 14.50 4.98
N ILE A 27 6.71 13.31 4.71
CA ILE A 27 7.67 13.06 3.63
C ILE A 27 6.93 12.41 2.46
N TYR A 28 7.03 13.04 1.30
CA TYR A 28 6.51 12.57 0.03
C TYR A 28 7.66 12.21 -0.90
N ASP A 29 7.48 11.18 -1.72
CA ASP A 29 8.45 10.84 -2.76
C ASP A 29 8.34 11.81 -3.96
N ASP A 30 9.10 11.51 -5.01
CA ASP A 30 9.08 12.26 -6.26
C ASP A 30 7.82 12.02 -7.11
N ALA A 31 7.09 10.92 -6.87
CA ALA A 31 5.79 10.66 -7.47
C ALA A 31 4.66 11.45 -6.77
N GLY A 32 4.92 11.95 -5.55
CA GLY A 32 3.94 12.64 -4.72
C GLY A 32 3.19 11.71 -3.78
N ASP A 33 3.64 10.48 -3.61
CA ASP A 33 3.09 9.52 -2.66
C ASP A 33 3.68 9.76 -1.26
N LEU A 34 2.84 9.63 -0.23
CA LEU A 34 3.28 9.78 1.16
C LEU A 34 4.16 8.58 1.55
N VAL A 35 5.44 8.85 1.78
CA VAL A 35 6.43 7.85 2.22
C VAL A 35 6.35 7.65 3.72
N GLU A 36 6.32 8.74 4.48
CA GLU A 36 6.32 8.68 5.95
C GLU A 36 5.63 9.90 6.56
N ALA A 37 4.76 9.66 7.53
CA ALA A 37 4.07 10.73 8.26
C ALA A 37 4.99 11.34 9.32
N GLY A 38 4.90 12.66 9.49
CA GLY A 38 5.70 13.38 10.48
C GLY A 38 5.47 12.89 11.91
N ALA A 39 6.51 12.98 12.75
CA ALA A 39 6.42 12.62 14.16
C ALA A 39 5.31 13.40 14.87
N GLY A 40 4.57 12.72 15.77
CA GLY A 40 3.51 13.31 16.58
C GLY A 40 2.09 13.12 16.04
N LYS A 41 1.92 12.51 14.85
CA LYS A 41 0.61 12.03 14.41
C LYS A 41 0.28 10.71 15.11
N VAL A 42 -0.53 10.80 16.16
CA VAL A 42 -1.09 9.63 16.86
C VAL A 42 -2.48 9.35 16.31
N VAL A 43 -2.70 8.11 15.91
CA VAL A 43 -4.04 7.59 15.61
C VAL A 43 -4.62 7.02 16.91
N SER A 44 -5.93 7.16 17.11
CA SER A 44 -6.55 6.50 18.25
C SER A 44 -6.41 4.98 18.13
N TYR A 45 -6.30 4.27 19.26
CA TYR A 45 -6.23 2.81 19.25
C TYR A 45 -7.46 2.19 18.56
N GLU A 46 -8.63 2.80 18.74
CA GLU A 46 -9.88 2.35 18.11
C GLU A 46 -9.83 2.42 16.58
N GLU A 47 -9.32 3.52 16.01
CA GLU A 47 -9.15 3.64 14.56
C GLU A 47 -8.13 2.65 14.01
N TYR A 48 -7.03 2.43 14.73
CA TYR A 48 -6.04 1.42 14.35
C TYR A 48 -6.65 0.01 14.37
N ALA A 49 -7.38 -0.35 15.43
CA ALA A 49 -8.02 -1.65 15.56
C ALA A 49 -9.07 -1.88 14.46
N ALA A 50 -9.90 -0.87 14.16
CA ALA A 50 -10.89 -0.95 13.10
C ALA A 50 -10.25 -1.07 11.71
N LEU A 51 -9.10 -0.45 11.48
CA LEU A 51 -8.36 -0.58 10.22
C LEU A 51 -7.73 -1.98 10.08
N GLN A 52 -7.19 -2.51 11.18
CA GLN A 52 -6.61 -3.85 11.21
C GLN A 52 -7.66 -4.92 10.93
N GLU A 53 -8.85 -4.84 11.56
CA GLU A 53 -9.95 -5.78 11.32
C GLU A 53 -10.41 -5.75 9.85
N LYS A 54 -10.51 -4.55 9.25
CA LYS A 54 -10.86 -4.41 7.83
C LYS A 54 -9.79 -5.00 6.90
N LEU A 55 -8.51 -4.86 7.24
CA LEU A 55 -7.42 -5.46 6.47
C LEU A 55 -7.49 -6.97 6.53
N GLU A 56 -7.64 -7.56 7.73
CA GLU A 56 -7.78 -9.01 7.89
C GLU A 56 -9.01 -9.55 7.14
N ALA A 57 -10.14 -8.86 7.21
CA ALA A 57 -11.34 -9.22 6.46
C ALA A 57 -11.13 -9.17 4.95
N LEU A 58 -10.46 -8.13 4.45
CA LEU A 58 -10.17 -7.96 3.03
C LEU A 58 -9.16 -8.98 2.51
N GLU A 59 -8.12 -9.30 3.29
CA GLU A 59 -7.16 -10.35 2.97
C GLU A 59 -7.82 -11.73 2.96
N ALA A 60 -8.72 -12.01 3.91
CA ALA A 60 -9.49 -13.24 3.93
C ALA A 60 -10.42 -13.34 2.71
N GLU A 61 -11.06 -12.24 2.30
CA GLU A 61 -11.88 -12.18 1.10
C GLU A 61 -11.05 -12.38 -0.16
N LEU A 62 -9.87 -11.76 -0.27
CA LEU A 62 -8.92 -11.97 -1.36
C LEU A 62 -8.44 -13.42 -1.41
N GLN A 63 -8.11 -14.03 -0.27
CA GLN A 63 -7.69 -15.43 -0.21
C GLN A 63 -8.82 -16.37 -0.63
N LYS A 64 -10.07 -16.08 -0.22
CA LYS A 64 -11.27 -16.82 -0.64
C LYS A 64 -11.55 -16.63 -2.12
N ALA A 65 -11.42 -15.41 -2.65
CA ALA A 65 -11.60 -15.11 -4.06
C ALA A 65 -10.49 -15.74 -4.93
N GLN A 66 -9.23 -15.74 -4.47
CA GLN A 66 -8.11 -16.38 -5.16
C GLN A 66 -8.20 -17.91 -5.13
N SER A 67 -8.64 -18.50 -4.01
CA SER A 67 -8.91 -19.93 -3.94
C SER A 67 -10.12 -20.34 -4.79
N GLN A 68 -11.11 -19.47 -4.97
CA GLN A 68 -12.20 -19.66 -5.93
C GLN A 68 -11.81 -19.41 -7.39
N GLY A 69 -10.82 -18.55 -7.65
CA GLY A 69 -10.27 -18.28 -8.99
C GLY A 69 -9.35 -19.39 -9.52
N LYS A 70 -8.72 -20.18 -8.65
CA LYS A 70 -7.85 -21.31 -9.05
C LYS A 70 -8.61 -22.59 -9.43
N GLY A 71 -9.94 -22.59 -9.34
CA GLY A 71 -10.80 -23.75 -9.61
C GLY A 71 -11.44 -23.82 -11.00
N LYS A 72 -11.23 -22.83 -11.89
CA LYS A 72 -11.89 -22.81 -13.21
C LYS A 72 -10.98 -22.88 -14.44
N ASN A 73 -9.68 -23.15 -14.28
CA ASN A 73 -8.80 -23.51 -15.39
C ASN A 73 -8.16 -24.89 -15.16
N LYS A 74 -8.99 -25.93 -15.05
CA LYS A 74 -8.54 -27.32 -15.18
C LYS A 74 -9.58 -28.09 -16.00
N GLY A 75 -9.34 -28.19 -17.31
CA GLY A 75 -10.08 -29.09 -18.20
C GLY A 75 -10.64 -28.46 -19.47
N VAL A 76 -9.77 -28.18 -20.45
CA VAL A 76 -10.06 -28.61 -21.83
C VAL A 76 -8.72 -29.04 -22.45
N GLU A 77 -8.40 -30.32 -22.27
CA GLU A 77 -7.51 -31.05 -23.19
C GLU A 77 -8.43 -31.66 -24.24
N THR A 78 -8.16 -31.43 -25.54
CA THR A 78 -7.74 -32.45 -26.52
C THR A 78 -7.92 -31.93 -27.96
N VAL A 79 -6.79 -31.93 -28.68
CA VAL A 79 -6.55 -32.24 -30.11
C VAL A 79 -7.70 -32.20 -31.13
N GLU A 80 -7.45 -31.51 -32.25
CA GLU A 80 -7.54 -32.01 -33.64
C GLU A 80 -7.23 -30.86 -34.62
N ASP A 81 -6.03 -30.86 -35.21
CA ASP A 81 -5.84 -30.24 -36.54
C ASP A 81 -5.07 -31.24 -37.39
N GLY A 82 -5.86 -32.11 -38.02
CA GLY A 82 -5.42 -32.95 -39.13
C GLY A 82 -5.15 -32.06 -40.35
N GLY A 83 -4.12 -32.44 -41.10
CA GLY A 83 -3.57 -31.62 -42.18
C GLY A 83 -4.51 -31.32 -43.33
N ASN A 84 -4.02 -30.41 -44.17
CA ASN A 84 -4.16 -30.47 -45.61
C ASN A 84 -2.98 -29.73 -46.26
#